data_AF-A0A2S5N2I9-F1
#
_entry.id   AF-A0A2S5N2I9-F1
#
_cell.length_a   1.000
_cell.length_b   1.000
_cell.length_c   1.000
_cell.angle_alpha   90.00
_cell.angle_beta   90.00
_cell.angle_gamma   90.00
#
_symmetry.space_group_name_H-M   'P 1'
#
loop_
_entity.id
_entity.type
_entity.pdbx_description
1 polymer ?
#
loop_
_entity_poly.entity_id
_entity_poly.type
_entity_poly.pdbx_seq_one_letter_code
_entity_poly.pdbx_strand_id
1 'polypeptide(L)'
;MMLDAETKPDTLAERAQARQALSDAIAGVDSARQRLAEAKRAADLATDRAIELRNRIDALAERASSAKANASGDSVIGALLRGECLGSRSSPAEEARAEIAALERELDAMRQARQTAQDEIEQRKSAIGLAEMRVKRMIGRVLQSSGAAETLMHGLLDLEREVIRRRLGLAALLRHDGVPLAEKASVERLLDGHALPTRSSPADHWANNPASQAWADALKALEHDADARLPG
;
A
#
# COMPACT_ATOMS: atom_id res chain seq x y z
N MET A 1 -6.00 34.82 -46.23
CA MET A 1 -6.28 34.95 -44.79
C MET A 1 -5.80 33.66 -44.16
N MET A 2 -4.62 33.72 -43.53
CA MET A 2 -3.93 32.58 -42.93
C MET A 2 -4.76 32.09 -41.73
N LEU A 3 -5.24 30.85 -41.80
CA LEU A 3 -5.63 30.11 -40.62
C LEU A 3 -4.33 29.51 -40.10
N ASP A 4 -3.73 30.19 -39.13
CA ASP A 4 -2.64 29.64 -38.33
C ASP A 4 -3.12 28.31 -37.77
N ALA A 5 -2.56 27.22 -38.29
CA ALA A 5 -2.59 25.95 -37.61
C ALA A 5 -1.75 26.12 -36.34
N GLU A 6 -2.39 26.55 -35.24
CA GLU A 6 -1.90 26.34 -33.89
C GLU A 6 -1.77 24.83 -33.67
N THR A 7 -0.68 24.25 -34.16
CA THR A 7 -0.22 22.94 -33.75
C THR A 7 0.04 23.02 -32.26
N LYS A 8 -0.90 22.56 -31.41
CA LYS A 8 -0.70 22.37 -29.96
C LYS A 8 0.64 21.67 -29.73
N PRO A 9 1.70 22.38 -29.29
CA PRO A 9 3.04 21.80 -29.22
C PRO A 9 3.22 20.83 -28.03
N ASP A 10 2.25 20.77 -27.10
CA ASP A 10 2.51 20.24 -25.76
C ASP A 10 1.85 18.89 -25.42
N THR A 11 1.12 18.23 -26.32
CA THR A 11 0.41 16.98 -25.95
C THR A 11 1.37 15.83 -25.59
N LEU A 12 2.52 15.72 -26.25
CA LEU A 12 3.53 14.70 -25.93
C LEU A 12 4.34 15.05 -24.67
N ALA A 13 4.65 16.35 -24.48
CA ALA A 13 5.33 16.83 -23.30
C ALA A 13 4.45 16.68 -22.05
N GLU A 14 3.17 17.04 -22.13
CA GLU A 14 2.16 16.85 -21.07
C GLU A 14 2.00 15.38 -20.69
N ARG A 15 1.95 14.48 -21.69
CA ARG A 15 1.90 13.03 -21.45
C ARG A 15 3.16 12.55 -20.74
N ALA A 16 4.34 12.94 -21.20
CA ALA A 16 5.60 12.59 -20.56
C ALA A 16 5.69 13.12 -19.12
N GLN A 17 5.23 14.35 -18.87
CA GLN A 17 5.20 14.94 -17.55
C GLN A 17 4.23 14.20 -16.61
N ALA A 18 3.04 13.82 -17.11
CA ALA A 18 2.07 13.05 -16.33
C ALA A 18 2.60 11.66 -15.98
N ARG A 19 3.27 10.99 -16.93
CA ARG A 19 3.95 9.69 -16.72
C ARG A 19 5.07 9.81 -15.70
N GLN A 20 5.92 10.84 -15.81
CA GLN A 20 6.99 11.09 -14.84
C GLN A 20 6.43 11.34 -13.44
N ALA A 21 5.38 12.17 -13.31
CA ALA A 21 4.75 12.45 -12.03
C ALA A 21 4.11 11.20 -11.38
N LEU A 22 3.61 10.27 -12.20
CA LEU A 22 3.14 8.96 -11.72
C LEU A 22 4.32 8.08 -11.27
N SER A 23 5.40 8.03 -12.04
CA SER A 23 6.62 7.29 -11.68
C SER A 23 7.20 7.77 -10.35
N ASP A 24 7.32 9.08 -10.15
CA ASP A 24 7.78 9.68 -8.91
C ASP A 24 6.86 9.33 -7.72
N ALA A 25 5.54 9.25 -7.95
CA ALA A 25 4.58 8.88 -6.92
C ALA A 25 4.71 7.39 -6.53
N ILE A 26 4.91 6.49 -7.51
CA ILE A 26 5.14 5.06 -7.28
C ILE A 26 6.44 4.87 -6.49
N ALA A 27 7.53 5.52 -6.92
CA ALA A 27 8.80 5.49 -6.19
C ALA A 27 8.67 6.02 -4.76
N GLY A 28 7.80 7.02 -4.54
CA GLY A 28 7.44 7.51 -3.21
C GLY A 28 6.77 6.45 -2.33
N VAL A 29 5.87 5.63 -2.88
CA VAL A 29 5.24 4.50 -2.18
C VAL A 29 6.27 3.45 -1.80
N ASP A 30 7.14 3.08 -2.75
CA ASP A 30 8.17 2.06 -2.51
C ASP A 30 9.17 2.51 -1.44
N SER A 31 9.60 3.77 -1.49
CA SER A 31 10.44 4.38 -0.44
C SER A 31 9.74 4.36 0.92
N ALA A 32 8.43 4.68 0.98
CA ALA A 32 7.66 4.63 2.23
C ALA A 32 7.54 3.19 2.77
N ARG A 33 7.35 2.19 1.91
CA ARG A 33 7.32 0.77 2.27
C ARG A 33 8.67 0.29 2.79
N GLN A 34 9.76 0.69 2.14
CA GLN A 34 11.12 0.36 2.60
C GLN A 34 11.39 0.96 3.98
N ARG A 35 11.05 2.24 4.19
CA ARG A 35 11.17 2.90 5.50
C ARG A 35 10.33 2.19 6.57
N LEU A 36 9.13 1.73 6.25
CA LEU A 36 8.32 0.95 7.18
C LEU A 36 9.00 -0.38 7.53
N ALA A 37 9.56 -1.08 6.54
CA ALA A 37 10.28 -2.33 6.76
C ALA A 37 11.55 -2.15 7.62
N GLU A 38 12.26 -1.03 7.46
CA GLU A 38 13.39 -0.65 8.32
C GLU A 38 12.95 -0.39 9.77
N ALA A 39 11.85 0.34 9.97
CA ALA A 39 11.31 0.61 11.30
C ALA A 39 10.87 -0.67 12.02
N LYS A 40 10.22 -1.59 11.30
CA LYS A 40 9.85 -2.91 11.84
C LYS A 40 11.09 -3.71 12.29
N ARG A 41 12.12 -3.78 11.44
CA ARG A 41 13.38 -4.45 11.79
C ARG A 41 14.04 -3.85 13.03
N ALA A 42 14.02 -2.52 13.18
CA ALA A 42 14.54 -1.86 14.37
C ALA A 42 13.73 -2.21 15.64
N ALA A 43 12.39 -2.26 15.52
CA ALA A 43 11.52 -2.65 16.62
C ALA A 43 11.71 -4.12 17.04
N ASP A 44 11.93 -5.01 16.07
CA ASP A 44 12.21 -6.42 16.32
C ASP A 44 13.54 -6.59 17.07
N LEU A 45 14.60 -5.91 16.62
CA LEU A 45 15.90 -5.91 17.31
C LEU A 45 15.82 -5.39 18.74
N ALA A 46 15.06 -4.31 18.98
CA ALA A 46 14.83 -3.79 20.32
C ALA A 46 14.07 -4.80 21.22
N THR A 47 13.14 -5.55 20.63
CA THR A 47 12.38 -6.59 21.33
C THR A 47 13.28 -7.77 21.71
N ASP A 48 14.11 -8.26 20.78
CA ASP A 48 15.07 -9.34 21.03
C ASP A 48 16.06 -8.93 22.13
N ARG A 49 16.56 -7.69 22.09
CA ARG A 49 17.46 -7.17 23.10
C ARG A 49 16.80 -7.06 24.48
N ALA A 50 15.53 -6.65 24.55
CA ALA A 50 14.79 -6.59 25.79
C ALA A 50 14.59 -7.99 26.41
N ILE A 51 14.35 -9.02 25.59
CA ILE A 51 14.27 -10.42 26.03
C ILE A 51 15.61 -10.88 26.61
N GLU A 52 16.72 -10.59 25.91
CA GLU A 52 18.06 -10.95 26.38
C GLU A 52 18.39 -10.30 27.73
N LEU A 53 18.09 -9.00 27.89
CA LEU A 53 18.29 -8.28 29.15
C LEU A 53 17.44 -8.87 30.27
N ARG A 54 16.18 -9.25 29.97
CA ARG A 54 15.30 -9.88 30.96
C ARG A 54 15.86 -11.20 31.46
N ASN A 55 16.30 -12.06 30.55
CA ASN A 55 16.89 -13.36 30.89
C ASN A 55 18.17 -13.19 31.74
N ARG A 56 18.97 -12.15 31.48
CA ARG A 56 20.17 -11.84 32.29
C ARG A 56 19.80 -11.38 33.71
N ILE A 57 18.78 -10.54 33.85
CA ILE A 57 18.26 -10.10 35.16
C ILE A 57 17.77 -11.31 35.96
N ASP A 58 16.95 -12.16 35.34
CA ASP A 58 16.39 -13.34 35.99
C ASP A 58 17.50 -14.31 36.43
N ALA A 59 18.51 -14.55 35.59
CA ALA A 59 19.68 -15.38 35.93
C ALA A 59 20.54 -14.80 37.08
N LEU A 60 20.72 -13.48 37.14
CA LEU A 60 21.44 -12.82 38.24
C LEU A 60 20.63 -12.89 39.54
N ALA A 61 19.31 -12.72 39.47
CA ALA A 61 18.42 -12.84 40.62
C ALA A 61 18.44 -14.27 41.20
N GLU A 62 18.40 -15.30 40.35
CA GLU A 62 18.53 -16.70 40.76
C GLU A 62 19.87 -16.97 41.45
N ARG A 63 20.98 -16.50 40.86
CA ARG A 63 22.33 -16.62 41.47
C ARG A 63 22.43 -15.93 42.83
N ALA A 64 21.91 -14.71 42.94
CA ALA A 64 21.90 -13.96 44.20
C ALA A 64 21.05 -14.65 45.29
N SER A 65 19.91 -15.22 44.90
CA SER A 65 19.05 -15.99 45.82
C SER A 65 19.72 -17.27 46.33
N SER A 66 20.41 -17.99 45.44
CA SER A 66 21.15 -19.23 45.75
C SER A 66 22.37 -18.96 46.64
N ALA A 67 23.11 -17.87 46.39
CA ALA A 67 24.25 -17.46 47.21
C ALA A 67 23.83 -17.08 48.64
N LYS A 68 22.66 -16.43 48.80
CA LYS A 68 22.10 -16.10 50.13
C LYS A 68 21.65 -17.34 50.90
N ALA A 69 21.14 -18.37 50.22
CA ALA A 69 20.77 -19.64 50.85
C ALA A 69 21.99 -20.43 51.37
N ASN A 70 23.13 -20.34 50.68
CA ASN A 70 24.38 -21.04 51.05
C ASN A 70 25.24 -20.27 52.07
N ALA A 71 25.02 -18.97 52.25
CA ALA A 71 25.80 -18.13 53.17
C ALA A 71 25.31 -18.15 54.63
N SER A 72 24.16 -18.77 54.93
CA SER A 72 23.45 -18.62 56.21
C SER A 72 23.88 -19.58 57.34
N GLY A 73 24.84 -20.49 57.11
CA GLY A 73 25.25 -21.49 58.12
C GLY A 73 26.69 -21.36 58.62
N ASP A 74 27.69 -21.53 57.74
CA ASP A 74 29.08 -21.83 58.15
C ASP A 74 30.08 -20.65 58.05
N SER A 75 29.76 -19.61 57.27
CA SER A 75 30.73 -18.58 56.89
C SER A 75 31.03 -17.56 58.00
N VAL A 76 29.99 -17.11 58.71
CA VAL A 76 30.12 -16.02 59.70
C VAL A 76 30.81 -16.48 60.98
N ILE A 77 30.47 -17.67 61.48
CA ILE A 77 31.09 -18.24 62.69
C ILE A 77 32.56 -18.62 62.41
N GLY A 78 32.85 -19.20 61.24
CA GLY A 78 34.21 -19.55 60.83
C GLY A 78 35.14 -18.34 60.62
N ALA A 79 34.63 -17.22 60.08
CA ALA A 79 35.41 -15.99 59.88
C ALA A 79 35.69 -15.26 61.21
N LEU A 80 34.72 -15.22 62.13
CA LEU A 80 34.91 -14.69 63.49
C LEU A 80 35.93 -15.50 64.30
N LEU A 81 35.94 -16.83 64.16
CA LEU A 81 36.91 -17.72 64.82
C LEU A 81 38.33 -17.61 64.26
N ARG A 82 38.51 -17.12 63.03
CA ARG A 82 39.83 -16.96 62.37
C ARG A 82 40.43 -15.56 62.50
N GLY A 83 39.73 -14.60 63.12
CA GLY A 83 40.24 -13.24 63.35
C GLY A 83 40.41 -12.40 62.08
N GLU A 84 39.75 -12.76 60.99
CA GLU A 84 39.84 -12.02 59.73
C GLU A 84 38.99 -10.74 59.80
N CYS A 85 39.60 -9.58 59.59
CA CYS A 85 38.88 -8.31 59.52
C CYS A 85 37.89 -8.34 58.37
N LEU A 86 36.62 -8.05 58.65
CA LEU A 86 35.56 -7.85 57.65
C LEU A 86 35.86 -6.56 56.87
N GLY A 87 36.82 -6.64 55.94
CA GLY A 87 37.20 -5.55 55.07
C GLY A 87 36.00 -5.12 54.22
N SER A 88 35.80 -3.80 54.17
CA SER A 88 34.86 -3.03 53.35
C SER A 88 35.01 -3.28 51.84
N ARG A 89 34.86 -4.53 51.39
CA ARG A 89 34.55 -4.86 50.01
C ARG A 89 33.04 -4.91 49.93
N SER A 90 32.46 -4.20 48.97
CA SER A 90 31.04 -4.34 48.59
C SER A 90 30.71 -5.82 48.61
N SER A 91 29.68 -6.20 49.37
CA SER A 91 29.34 -7.62 49.44
C SER A 91 28.99 -8.11 48.02
N PRO A 92 29.29 -9.35 47.64
CA PRO A 92 28.89 -9.89 46.34
C PRO A 92 27.38 -9.73 46.05
N ALA A 93 26.56 -9.61 47.11
CA ALA A 93 25.15 -9.30 47.03
C ALA A 93 24.85 -7.82 46.67
N GLU A 94 25.66 -6.87 47.11
CA GLU A 94 25.55 -5.46 46.72
C GLU A 94 25.98 -5.22 45.28
N GLU A 95 27.04 -5.91 44.82
CA GLU A 95 27.49 -5.87 43.42
C GLU A 95 26.42 -6.45 42.48
N ALA A 96 25.84 -7.61 42.82
CA ALA A 96 24.75 -8.20 42.06
C ALA A 96 23.49 -7.30 42.02
N ARG A 97 23.16 -6.60 43.11
CA ARG A 97 22.05 -5.63 43.15
C ARG A 97 22.32 -4.41 42.26
N ALA A 98 23.56 -3.91 42.26
CA ALA A 98 23.94 -2.80 41.40
C ALA A 98 23.88 -3.19 39.91
N GLU A 99 24.30 -4.41 39.56
CA GLU A 99 24.22 -4.94 38.20
C GLU A 99 22.77 -5.16 37.75
N ILE A 100 21.91 -5.73 38.60
CA ILE A 100 20.47 -5.86 38.33
C ILE A 100 19.85 -4.48 38.11
N ALA A 101 20.12 -3.50 38.98
CA ALA A 101 19.58 -2.15 38.82
C ALA A 101 20.07 -1.45 37.54
N ALA A 102 21.30 -1.74 37.08
CA ALA A 102 21.80 -1.21 35.80
C ALA A 102 21.08 -1.86 34.60
N LEU A 103 20.90 -3.17 34.62
CA LEU A 103 20.18 -3.91 33.58
C LEU A 103 18.69 -3.56 33.54
N GLU A 104 18.06 -3.30 34.68
CA GLU A 104 16.67 -2.83 34.76
C GLU A 104 16.49 -1.46 34.08
N ARG A 105 17.44 -0.53 34.28
CA ARG A 105 17.44 0.76 33.57
C ARG A 105 17.62 0.58 32.06
N GLU A 106 18.51 -0.31 31.63
CA GLU A 106 18.70 -0.62 30.21
C GLU A 106 17.42 -1.23 29.61
N LEU A 107 16.76 -2.11 30.36
CA LEU A 107 15.51 -2.75 29.95
C LEU A 107 14.35 -1.75 29.84
N ASP A 108 14.24 -0.81 30.77
CA ASP A 108 13.24 0.26 30.69
C ASP A 108 13.51 1.22 29.53
N ALA A 109 14.79 1.53 29.25
CA ALA A 109 15.17 2.28 28.05
C ALA A 109 14.79 1.53 26.76
N MET A 110 14.97 0.19 26.71
CA MET A 110 14.55 -0.63 25.57
C MET A 110 13.03 -0.70 25.42
N ARG A 111 12.27 -0.72 26.52
CA ARG A 111 10.80 -0.64 26.49
C ARG A 111 10.32 0.70 25.91
N GLN A 112 10.94 1.81 26.34
CA GLN A 112 10.64 3.13 25.79
C GLN A 112 10.98 3.19 24.29
N ALA A 113 12.17 2.72 23.90
CA ALA A 113 12.58 2.66 22.50
C ALA A 113 11.62 1.82 21.64
N ARG A 114 11.14 0.68 22.18
CA ARG A 114 10.13 -0.14 21.51
C ARG A 114 8.81 0.61 21.31
N GLN A 115 8.33 1.32 22.33
CA GLN A 115 7.09 2.11 22.22
C GLN A 115 7.24 3.20 21.13
N THR A 116 8.35 3.94 21.15
CA THR A 116 8.65 4.94 20.12
C THR A 116 8.71 4.32 18.72
N ALA A 117 9.35 3.16 18.57
CA ALA A 117 9.41 2.44 17.30
C ALA A 117 8.02 1.97 16.83
N GLN A 118 7.13 1.56 17.74
CA GLN A 118 5.75 1.20 17.42
C GLN A 118 4.94 2.42 16.95
N ASP A 119 5.08 3.56 17.61
CA ASP A 119 4.43 4.81 17.20
C ASP A 119 4.93 5.25 15.80
N GLU A 120 6.24 5.13 15.54
CA GLU A 120 6.80 5.39 14.21
C GLU A 120 6.28 4.43 13.13
N ILE A 121 6.06 3.16 13.46
CA ILE A 121 5.48 2.17 12.54
C ILE A 121 4.08 2.61 12.11
N GLU A 122 3.24 3.06 13.05
CA GLU A 122 1.89 3.55 12.75
C GLU A 122 1.93 4.84 11.92
N GLN A 123 2.82 5.78 12.25
CA GLN A 123 3.03 6.98 11.43
C GLN A 123 3.45 6.61 10.00
N ARG A 124 4.38 5.67 9.83
CA ARG A 124 4.84 5.23 8.50
C ARG A 124 3.74 4.49 7.72
N LYS A 125 2.86 3.73 8.36
CA LYS A 125 1.68 3.13 7.71
C LYS A 125 0.74 4.20 7.16
N SER A 126 0.44 5.24 7.95
CA SER A 126 -0.42 6.34 7.47
C SER A 126 0.23 7.09 6.29
N ALA A 127 1.55 7.29 6.31
CA ALA A 127 2.30 7.87 5.21
C ALA A 127 2.20 7.05 3.90
N ILE A 128 2.21 5.71 4.00
CA ILE A 128 1.98 4.83 2.84
C ILE A 128 0.59 5.07 2.26
N GLY A 129 -0.45 5.12 3.10
CA GLY A 129 -1.81 5.40 2.65
C GLY A 129 -1.94 6.74 1.91
N LEU A 130 -1.26 7.80 2.41
CA LEU A 130 -1.20 9.09 1.72
C LEU A 130 -0.47 9.00 0.36
N ALA A 131 0.62 8.23 0.29
CA ALA A 131 1.37 8.02 -0.94
C ALA A 131 0.55 7.22 -1.98
N GLU A 132 -0.17 6.18 -1.56
CA GLU A 132 -1.07 5.41 -2.44
C GLU A 132 -2.22 6.28 -2.98
N MET A 133 -2.80 7.17 -2.16
CA MET A 133 -3.77 8.16 -2.63
C MET A 133 -3.18 9.12 -3.67
N ARG A 134 -1.89 9.49 -3.52
CA ARG A 134 -1.19 10.32 -4.51
C ARG A 134 -1.01 9.57 -5.84
N VAL A 135 -0.66 8.28 -5.81
CA VAL A 135 -0.59 7.43 -7.03
C VAL A 135 -1.93 7.43 -7.75
N LYS A 136 -3.04 7.15 -7.06
CA LYS A 136 -4.39 7.16 -7.66
C LYS A 136 -4.73 8.50 -8.31
N ARG A 137 -4.34 9.62 -7.69
CA ARG A 137 -4.51 10.96 -8.26
C ARG A 137 -3.67 11.17 -9.52
N MET A 138 -2.44 10.65 -9.56
CA MET A 138 -1.57 10.76 -10.74
C MET A 138 -2.03 9.87 -11.90
N ILE A 139 -2.60 8.69 -11.63
CA ILE A 139 -3.27 7.87 -12.65
C ILE A 139 -4.36 8.68 -13.36
N GLY A 140 -5.18 9.43 -12.61
CA GLY A 140 -6.18 10.32 -13.19
C GLY A 140 -5.60 11.36 -14.17
N ARG A 141 -4.40 11.89 -13.89
CA ARG A 141 -3.71 12.83 -14.80
C ARG A 141 -3.16 12.14 -16.05
N VAL A 142 -2.67 10.91 -15.92
CA VAL A 142 -2.25 10.09 -17.09
C VAL A 142 -3.45 9.81 -17.99
N LEU A 143 -4.60 9.46 -17.42
CA LEU A 143 -5.83 9.25 -18.19
C LEU A 143 -6.26 10.51 -18.94
N GLN A 144 -6.26 11.67 -18.27
CA GLN A 144 -6.62 12.96 -18.87
C GLN A 144 -5.69 13.36 -20.02
N SER A 145 -4.38 13.15 -19.87
CA SER A 145 -3.38 13.50 -20.90
C SER A 145 -3.24 12.46 -22.02
N SER A 146 -3.66 11.21 -21.79
CA SER A 146 -3.48 10.11 -22.74
C SER A 146 -4.20 10.28 -24.09
N GLY A 147 -5.25 11.11 -24.14
CA GLY A 147 -6.14 11.21 -25.30
C GLY A 147 -7.05 9.98 -25.50
N ALA A 148 -7.03 9.01 -24.58
CA ALA A 148 -7.88 7.83 -24.68
C ALA A 148 -9.37 8.20 -24.56
N ALA A 149 -9.71 9.13 -23.65
CA ALA A 149 -11.07 9.65 -23.54
C ALA A 149 -11.53 10.32 -24.84
N GLU A 150 -10.66 11.14 -25.47
CA GLU A 150 -10.97 11.77 -26.75
C GLU A 150 -11.18 10.72 -27.85
N THR A 151 -10.29 9.73 -27.94
CA THR A 151 -10.38 8.65 -28.94
C THR A 151 -11.68 7.86 -28.78
N LEU A 152 -12.01 7.47 -27.54
CA LEU A 152 -13.26 6.78 -27.23
C LEU A 152 -14.48 7.64 -27.57
N MET A 153 -14.48 8.92 -27.22
CA MET A 153 -15.59 9.83 -27.53
C MET A 153 -15.80 10.00 -29.04
N HIS A 154 -14.74 10.26 -29.80
CA HIS A 154 -14.85 10.42 -31.25
C HIS A 154 -15.31 9.11 -31.92
N GLY A 155 -14.73 7.97 -31.52
CA GLY A 155 -15.16 6.67 -32.01
C GLY A 155 -16.64 6.37 -31.69
N LEU A 156 -17.12 6.78 -30.51
CA LEU A 156 -18.51 6.59 -30.10
C LEU A 156 -19.47 7.45 -30.93
N LEU A 157 -19.10 8.69 -31.26
CA LEU A 157 -19.87 9.57 -32.13
C LEU A 157 -19.96 9.01 -33.57
N ASP A 158 -18.88 8.44 -34.10
CA ASP A 158 -18.90 7.83 -35.43
C ASP A 158 -19.73 6.55 -35.46
N LEU A 159 -19.63 5.72 -34.41
CA LEU A 159 -20.47 4.54 -34.24
C LEU A 159 -21.95 4.92 -34.08
N GLU A 160 -22.27 5.96 -33.33
CA GLU A 160 -23.63 6.47 -33.17
C GLU A 160 -24.22 6.87 -34.53
N ARG A 161 -23.48 7.63 -35.34
CA ARG A 161 -23.90 8.01 -36.70
C ARG A 161 -24.16 6.80 -37.58
N GLU A 162 -23.31 5.78 -37.51
CA GLU A 162 -23.48 4.55 -38.30
C GLU A 162 -24.69 3.73 -37.81
N VAL A 163 -24.89 3.63 -36.49
CA VAL A 163 -26.06 2.97 -35.91
C VAL A 163 -27.34 3.70 -36.32
N ILE A 164 -27.38 5.03 -36.25
CA ILE A 164 -28.52 5.82 -36.72
C ILE A 164 -28.79 5.56 -38.21
N ARG A 165 -27.76 5.61 -39.06
CA ARG A 165 -27.88 5.35 -40.50
C ARG A 165 -28.46 3.96 -40.77
N ARG A 166 -27.94 2.92 -40.12
CA ARG A 166 -28.44 1.54 -40.26
C ARG A 166 -29.86 1.38 -39.74
N ARG A 167 -30.20 1.98 -38.60
CA ARG A 167 -31.57 1.97 -38.05
C ARG A 167 -32.55 2.65 -38.99
N LEU A 168 -32.20 3.80 -39.59
CA LEU A 168 -33.04 4.46 -40.59
C LEU A 168 -33.24 3.59 -41.84
N GLY A 169 -32.19 2.90 -42.31
CA GLY A 169 -32.27 1.95 -43.42
C GLY A 169 -33.17 0.75 -43.10
N LEU A 170 -33.00 0.15 -41.92
CA LEU A 170 -33.84 -0.96 -41.45
C LEU A 170 -35.31 -0.54 -41.29
N ALA A 171 -35.57 0.66 -40.75
CA ALA A 171 -36.92 1.20 -40.65
C ALA A 171 -37.54 1.45 -42.04
N ALA A 172 -36.75 1.89 -43.03
CA ALA A 172 -37.21 2.01 -44.40
C ALA A 172 -37.56 0.64 -45.01
N LEU A 173 -36.68 -0.35 -44.88
CA LEU A 173 -36.95 -1.72 -45.35
C LEU A 173 -38.20 -2.31 -44.68
N LEU A 174 -38.36 -2.12 -43.37
CA LEU A 174 -39.51 -2.62 -42.62
C LEU A 174 -40.83 -1.98 -43.09
N ARG A 175 -40.83 -0.68 -43.41
CA ARG A 175 -42.01 0.03 -43.96
C ARG A 175 -42.39 -0.42 -45.37
N HIS A 176 -41.47 -1.01 -46.11
CA HIS A 176 -41.66 -1.46 -47.49
C HIS A 176 -41.71 -3.00 -47.61
N ASP A 177 -41.94 -3.71 -46.51
CA ASP A 177 -41.94 -5.19 -46.45
C ASP A 177 -40.67 -5.84 -47.04
N GLY A 178 -39.53 -5.14 -46.98
CA GLY A 178 -38.23 -5.58 -47.49
C GLY A 178 -37.41 -6.41 -46.49
N VAL A 179 -37.94 -6.68 -45.30
CA VAL A 179 -37.28 -7.48 -44.26
C VAL A 179 -37.82 -8.92 -44.28
N PRO A 180 -36.96 -9.95 -44.37
CA PRO A 180 -37.40 -11.34 -44.28
C PRO A 180 -38.19 -11.63 -43.00
N LEU A 181 -39.25 -12.44 -43.10
CA LEU A 181 -40.16 -12.72 -41.98
C LEU A 181 -39.42 -13.30 -40.76
N ALA A 182 -38.37 -14.09 -41.00
CA ALA A 182 -37.52 -14.69 -39.97
C ALA A 182 -36.70 -13.65 -39.17
N GLU A 183 -36.41 -12.49 -39.75
CA GLU A 183 -35.55 -11.45 -39.14
C GLU A 183 -36.34 -10.28 -38.54
N LYS A 184 -37.64 -10.20 -38.85
CA LYS A 184 -38.51 -9.07 -38.49
C LYS A 184 -38.48 -8.72 -37.00
N ALA A 185 -38.60 -9.72 -36.13
CA ALA A 185 -38.56 -9.52 -34.67
C ALA A 185 -37.20 -8.99 -34.16
N SER A 186 -36.10 -9.39 -34.80
CA SER A 186 -34.76 -8.91 -34.46
C SER A 186 -34.56 -7.47 -34.92
N VAL A 187 -35.05 -7.12 -36.11
CA VAL A 187 -35.03 -5.75 -36.62
C VAL A 187 -35.88 -4.82 -35.74
N GLU A 188 -37.10 -5.22 -35.39
CA GLU A 188 -37.97 -4.46 -34.49
C GLU A 188 -37.30 -4.22 -33.13
N ARG A 189 -36.63 -5.23 -32.55
CA ARG A 189 -35.85 -5.07 -31.31
C ARG A 189 -34.68 -4.09 -31.45
N LEU A 190 -33.97 -4.11 -32.58
CA LEU A 190 -32.85 -3.21 -32.82
C LEU A 190 -33.27 -1.76 -33.05
N LEU A 191 -34.49 -1.55 -33.54
CA LEU A 191 -35.11 -0.22 -33.65
C LEU A 191 -35.62 0.29 -32.30
N ASP A 192 -35.79 -0.59 -31.32
CA ASP A 192 -36.19 -0.21 -29.98
C ASP A 192 -35.07 0.58 -29.26
N GLY A 193 -35.45 1.69 -28.63
CA GLY A 193 -34.51 2.69 -28.10
C GLY A 193 -33.63 2.18 -26.95
N HIS A 194 -33.99 1.05 -26.35
CA HIS A 194 -33.37 0.47 -25.16
C HIS A 194 -32.36 -0.65 -25.45
N ALA A 195 -32.06 -0.94 -26.72
CA ALA A 195 -31.15 -2.04 -27.08
C ALA A 195 -29.65 -1.76 -26.79
N LEU A 196 -29.29 -0.53 -26.44
CA LEU A 196 -27.92 -0.14 -26.11
C LEU A 196 -27.75 0.07 -24.61
N PRO A 197 -26.58 -0.28 -24.04
CA PRO A 197 -26.31 -0.12 -22.62
C PRO A 197 -26.41 1.37 -22.24
N THR A 198 -27.43 1.70 -21.45
CA THR A 198 -27.54 2.97 -20.75
C THR A 198 -26.96 2.78 -19.35
N ARG A 199 -26.38 3.86 -18.80
CA ARG A 199 -25.63 3.82 -17.54
C ARG A 199 -26.37 3.05 -16.43
N SER A 200 -25.59 2.23 -15.73
CA SER A 200 -25.82 1.82 -14.34
C SER A 200 -27.04 0.94 -14.09
N SER A 201 -27.03 -0.29 -14.62
CA SER A 201 -27.76 -1.36 -13.94
C SER A 201 -26.80 -2.11 -13.02
N PRO A 202 -27.05 -2.24 -11.70
CA PRO A 202 -26.23 -3.09 -10.83
C PRO A 202 -26.28 -4.58 -11.22
N ALA A 203 -27.15 -4.96 -12.17
CA ALA A 203 -27.19 -6.26 -12.83
C ALA A 203 -26.40 -6.29 -14.17
N ASP A 204 -25.53 -5.30 -14.42
CA ASP A 204 -24.77 -5.14 -15.65
C ASP A 204 -23.81 -6.31 -15.88
N HIS A 205 -24.24 -7.22 -16.74
CA HIS A 205 -23.45 -8.26 -17.41
C HIS A 205 -22.22 -7.68 -18.16
N TRP A 206 -22.16 -6.35 -18.29
CA TRP A 206 -21.08 -5.57 -18.88
C TRP A 206 -19.87 -5.36 -17.96
N ALA A 207 -20.00 -5.57 -16.65
CA ALA A 207 -18.84 -5.55 -15.74
C ALA A 207 -17.85 -6.69 -16.08
N ASN A 208 -18.37 -7.83 -16.55
CA ASN A 208 -17.57 -8.96 -17.03
C ASN A 208 -17.21 -8.87 -18.52
N ASN A 209 -17.49 -7.74 -19.18
CA ASN A 209 -17.11 -7.57 -20.59
C ASN A 209 -15.58 -7.52 -20.70
N PRO A 210 -14.96 -8.22 -21.67
CA PRO A 210 -13.51 -8.20 -21.86
C PRO A 210 -12.91 -6.79 -21.99
N ALA A 211 -13.63 -5.83 -22.58
CA ALA A 211 -13.19 -4.45 -22.68
C ALA A 211 -13.15 -3.75 -21.32
N SER A 212 -14.18 -3.94 -20.48
CA SER A 212 -14.21 -3.43 -19.10
C SER A 212 -13.06 -4.02 -18.27
N GLN A 213 -12.80 -5.33 -18.42
CA GLN A 213 -11.71 -6.00 -17.72
C GLN A 213 -10.34 -5.50 -18.19
N ALA A 214 -10.13 -5.32 -19.50
CA ALA A 214 -8.88 -4.79 -20.04
C ALA A 214 -8.58 -3.37 -19.51
N TRP A 215 -9.61 -2.53 -19.36
CA TRP A 215 -9.47 -1.21 -18.73
C TRP A 215 -9.14 -1.33 -17.24
N ALA A 216 -9.81 -2.20 -16.49
CA ALA A 216 -9.50 -2.43 -15.08
C ALA A 216 -8.07 -2.94 -14.87
N ASP A 217 -7.61 -3.87 -15.72
CA ASP A 217 -6.27 -4.44 -15.68
C ASP A 217 -5.21 -3.38 -16.00
N ALA A 218 -5.44 -2.53 -17.00
CA ALA A 218 -4.54 -1.43 -17.35
C ALA A 218 -4.43 -0.38 -16.23
N LEU A 219 -5.55 -0.05 -15.58
CA LEU A 219 -5.54 0.85 -14.42
C LEU A 219 -4.77 0.26 -13.24
N LYS A 220 -4.94 -1.04 -12.99
CA LYS A 220 -4.19 -1.77 -11.96
C LYS A 220 -2.70 -1.83 -12.30
N ALA A 221 -2.35 -2.02 -13.56
CA ALA A 221 -0.95 -1.98 -14.00
C ALA A 221 -0.32 -0.59 -13.77
N LEU A 222 -1.06 0.49 -14.03
CA LEU A 222 -0.61 1.87 -13.78
C LEU A 222 -0.36 2.19 -12.30
N GLU A 223 -0.88 1.40 -11.36
CA GLU A 223 -0.56 1.56 -9.93
C GLU A 223 0.88 1.14 -9.59
N HIS A 224 1.54 0.39 -10.48
CA HIS A 224 2.86 -0.18 -10.26
C HIS A 224 3.87 0.14 -11.38
N ASP A 225 3.38 0.46 -12.57
CA ASP A 225 4.19 0.78 -13.73
C ASP A 225 3.64 2.03 -14.42
N ALA A 226 4.37 3.13 -14.31
CA ALA A 226 3.98 4.39 -14.94
C ALA A 226 3.94 4.30 -16.46
N ASP A 227 4.63 3.34 -17.09
CA ASP A 227 4.69 3.14 -18.54
C ASP A 227 3.68 2.10 -19.05
N ALA A 228 2.83 1.56 -18.16
CA ALA A 228 1.77 0.63 -18.53
C ALA A 228 0.87 1.19 -19.64
N ARG A 229 0.54 0.34 -20.62
CA ARG A 229 -0.25 0.75 -21.78
C ARG A 229 -1.73 0.80 -21.43
N LEU A 230 -2.40 1.85 -21.90
CA LEU A 230 -3.86 1.93 -21.85
C LEU A 230 -4.45 1.21 -23.07
N PRO A 231 -5.64 0.58 -22.95
CA PRO A 231 -6.38 0.07 -24.09
C PRO A 231 -6.69 1.21 -25.07
N GLY A 232 -6.61 0.91 -26.37
CA GLY A 232 -6.99 1.79 -27.47
C GLY A 232 -8.42 1.57 -27.91
#